data_AF-A0A923YKT5-F1
#
_entry.id   AF-A0A923YKT5-F1
#
_cell.length_a   1.000
_cell.length_b   1.000
_cell.length_c   1.000
_cell.angle_alpha   90.00
_cell.angle_beta   90.00
_cell.angle_gamma   90.00
#
_symmetry.space_group_name_H-M   'P 1'
#
loop_
_entity.id
_entity.type
_entity.pdbx_description
1 polymer ?
#
loop_
_entity_poly.entity_id
_entity_poly.type
_entity_poly.pdbx_seq_one_letter_code
_entity_poly.pdbx_strand_id
1 'polypeptide(L)'
;MKAALRAGVALALAPLTSFVAAPALAEPAAQVAAAPAIVDSPAPVYGAAGLALSARDTSVKPGDDFDKYANGAWAAGNAIPADKAAIGTMNYVYDGTQKQLRTLITAAPAGSKYGALYHSFMDEARIEQLGAAPLMKDIAEVRGLADKAAFARFMGRSTGRFGISLISADISADPKFPTRTVLGVGQSGLGLPERDYYLKDTFKRQRDAYQAYIERTFKLTGDADPAGSAAKVMAFETAAATVSWAAADRRDIDKVINPMSAAELMAYAPGLDWSAWFGGAGVAPPARLIVGEKSAVRDLAKLYADTPIETLKAWQAFHVADQAARFLPKAFVDNRFEYIKALVGVSTITPRWKRGVSLVDQQLGELVGKDYVAQNFSGAAKARMQVLVTNLKAAMADRIRNNPWMSAPTREAGLAKL
;
A
#
# COMPACT_ATOMS: atom_id res chain seq x y z
N MET A 1 2.74 -56.08 18.76
CA MET A 1 3.88 -57.03 18.65
C MET A 1 5.04 -56.24 18.04
N LYS A 2 6.04 -55.79 18.84
CA LYS A 2 7.37 -56.43 19.08
C LYS A 2 8.07 -56.79 17.75
N ALA A 3 9.32 -56.46 17.41
CA ALA A 3 10.54 -55.99 18.09
C ALA A 3 11.52 -55.47 16.99
N ALA A 4 12.28 -54.38 17.15
CA ALA A 4 13.65 -54.24 17.67
C ALA A 4 14.81 -54.99 16.96
N LEU A 5 15.73 -54.17 16.41
CA LEU A 5 17.22 -54.18 16.51
C LEU A 5 18.15 -54.95 15.52
N ARG A 6 19.15 -54.16 15.05
CA ARG A 6 20.61 -54.41 14.82
C ARG A 6 21.17 -54.84 13.44
N ALA A 7 21.83 -53.85 12.81
CA ALA A 7 23.23 -53.77 12.37
C ALA A 7 23.92 -54.93 11.60
N GLY A 8 24.58 -54.57 10.50
CA GLY A 8 25.63 -55.36 9.82
C GLY A 8 26.41 -54.52 8.80
N VAL A 9 27.73 -54.44 9.02
CA VAL A 9 28.76 -53.70 8.28
C VAL A 9 29.31 -54.55 7.12
N ALA A 10 29.71 -53.93 6.00
CA ALA A 10 30.71 -54.49 5.10
C ALA A 10 31.56 -53.39 4.44
N LEU A 11 32.86 -53.62 4.41
CA LEU A 11 33.98 -52.70 4.16
C LEU A 11 34.83 -53.28 3.01
N ALA A 12 35.25 -52.47 2.04
CA ALA A 12 36.41 -52.66 1.14
C ALA A 12 36.42 -51.52 0.09
N LEU A 13 37.52 -50.94 -0.42
CA LEU A 13 38.96 -50.92 -0.14
C LEU A 13 39.50 -49.67 -0.90
N ALA A 14 40.55 -49.01 -0.41
CA ALA A 14 41.17 -47.80 -0.99
C ALA A 14 42.01 -48.07 -2.28
N PRO A 15 42.55 -47.04 -2.98
CA PRO A 15 43.84 -46.52 -2.54
C PRO A 15 44.04 -44.99 -2.61
N LEU A 16 44.92 -44.57 -1.70
CA LEU A 16 45.69 -43.34 -1.60
C LEU A 16 46.24 -42.77 -2.92
N THR A 17 46.07 -41.45 -3.08
CA THR A 17 47.06 -40.58 -3.74
C THR A 17 47.32 -39.36 -2.86
N SER A 18 48.57 -39.25 -2.41
CA SER A 18 49.12 -38.13 -1.65
C SER A 18 49.09 -36.84 -2.47
N PHE A 19 48.61 -35.74 -1.87
CA PHE A 19 49.01 -34.39 -2.27
C PHE A 19 49.50 -33.62 -1.05
N VAL A 20 50.67 -33.04 -1.25
CA VAL A 20 51.53 -32.30 -0.32
C VAL A 20 50.78 -31.12 0.28
N ALA A 21 50.79 -31.01 1.61
CA ALA A 21 50.32 -29.83 2.31
C ALA A 21 51.24 -28.63 2.01
N ALA A 22 50.74 -27.67 1.23
CA ALA A 22 51.30 -26.33 1.17
C ALA A 22 50.83 -25.55 2.42
N PRO A 23 51.70 -24.76 3.07
CA PRO A 23 51.27 -23.89 4.14
C PRO A 23 50.33 -22.82 3.57
N ALA A 24 49.09 -22.81 4.02
CA ALA A 24 48.18 -21.71 3.76
C ALA A 24 48.80 -20.44 4.36
N LEU A 25 49.27 -19.55 3.48
CA LEU A 25 49.64 -18.19 3.86
C LEU A 25 48.39 -17.55 4.45
N ALA A 26 48.43 -17.27 5.75
CA ALA A 26 47.43 -16.46 6.41
C ALA A 26 47.44 -15.08 5.75
N GLU A 27 46.38 -14.78 5.00
CA GLU A 27 46.08 -13.40 4.63
C GLU A 27 45.94 -12.58 5.93
N PRO A 28 46.58 -11.40 6.02
CA PRO A 28 46.41 -10.56 7.18
C PRO A 28 44.93 -10.20 7.28
N ALA A 29 44.34 -10.43 8.46
CA ALA A 29 42.99 -10.05 8.77
C ALA A 29 42.76 -8.60 8.32
N ALA A 30 41.85 -8.42 7.36
CA ALA A 30 41.45 -7.09 6.91
C ALA A 30 41.06 -6.30 8.15
N GLN A 31 41.83 -5.23 8.39
CA GLN A 31 41.64 -4.33 9.50
C GLN A 31 40.21 -3.79 9.40
N VAL A 32 39.34 -4.26 10.29
CA VAL A 32 37.96 -3.79 10.39
C VAL A 32 38.07 -2.30 10.65
N ALA A 33 37.77 -1.49 9.62
CA ALA A 33 37.70 -0.05 9.76
C ALA A 33 36.79 0.25 10.95
N ALA A 34 37.31 1.03 11.90
CA ALA A 34 36.56 1.42 13.09
C ALA A 34 35.19 1.95 12.65
N ALA A 35 34.13 1.40 13.24
CA ALA A 35 32.78 1.90 13.04
C ALA A 35 32.79 3.43 13.28
N PRO A 36 32.17 4.24 12.41
CA PRO A 36 32.08 5.68 12.64
C PRO A 36 31.51 5.93 14.04
N ALA A 37 32.08 6.92 14.71
CA ALA A 37 31.73 7.29 16.07
C ALA A 37 30.20 7.40 16.22
N ILE A 38 29.71 6.84 17.32
CA ILE A 38 28.32 6.90 17.75
C ILE A 38 27.89 8.36 17.70
N VAL A 39 26.99 8.71 16.78
CA VAL A 39 26.28 9.99 16.87
C VAL A 39 25.47 9.89 18.15
N ASP A 40 25.82 10.70 19.16
CA ASP A 40 25.11 10.77 20.42
C ASP A 40 23.60 10.80 20.13
N SER A 41 22.86 9.89 20.76
CA SER A 41 21.40 9.95 20.68
C SER A 41 20.99 11.32 21.21
N PRO A 42 20.22 12.12 20.45
CA PRO A 42 19.81 13.43 20.90
C PRO A 42 19.14 13.31 22.27
N ALA A 43 19.30 14.34 23.10
CA ALA A 43 18.69 14.40 24.43
C ALA A 43 17.21 14.00 24.38
N PRO A 44 16.71 13.24 25.37
CA PRO A 44 15.35 12.72 25.33
C PRO A 44 14.33 13.86 25.19
N VAL A 45 13.56 13.82 24.10
CA VAL A 45 12.56 14.84 23.74
C VAL A 45 11.48 15.00 24.82
N TYR A 46 11.28 13.97 25.65
CA TYR A 46 10.27 13.92 26.72
C TYR A 46 10.89 13.88 28.13
N GLY A 47 12.06 14.48 28.30
CA GLY A 47 12.77 14.53 29.59
C GLY A 47 13.33 13.17 30.04
N ALA A 48 14.01 13.16 31.19
CA ALA A 48 14.74 11.97 31.67
C ALA A 48 13.83 10.76 31.95
N ALA A 49 12.56 10.99 32.33
CA ALA A 49 11.58 9.94 32.56
C ALA A 49 10.92 9.42 31.26
N GLY A 50 11.16 10.07 30.11
CA GLY A 50 10.52 9.73 28.85
C GLY A 50 9.03 10.08 28.78
N LEU A 51 8.53 10.93 29.68
CA LEU A 51 7.12 11.32 29.78
C LEU A 51 6.96 12.84 29.66
N ALA A 52 6.09 13.27 28.76
CA ALA A 52 5.71 14.67 28.59
C ALA A 52 4.71 15.10 29.67
N LEU A 53 5.13 15.23 30.93
CA LEU A 53 4.23 15.55 32.05
C LEU A 53 3.51 16.90 31.92
N SER A 54 4.04 17.81 31.09
CA SER A 54 3.43 19.09 30.73
C SER A 54 2.26 18.98 29.74
N ALA A 55 2.07 17.84 29.08
CA ALA A 55 0.94 17.60 28.19
C ALA A 55 -0.38 17.34 28.93
N ARG A 56 -0.31 17.09 30.25
CA ARG A 56 -1.43 16.68 31.07
C ARG A 56 -2.37 17.82 31.43
N ASP A 57 -3.66 17.51 31.51
CA ASP A 57 -4.66 18.34 32.19
C ASP A 57 -4.97 17.72 33.56
N THR A 58 -4.31 18.22 34.61
CA THR A 58 -4.47 17.70 35.97
C THR A 58 -5.76 18.16 36.65
N SER A 59 -6.60 18.95 35.98
CA SER A 59 -7.95 19.26 36.48
C SER A 59 -8.91 18.07 36.32
N VAL A 60 -8.58 17.14 35.42
CA VAL A 60 -9.33 15.91 35.17
C VAL A 60 -8.72 14.77 35.97
N LYS A 61 -9.55 13.96 36.64
CA LYS A 61 -9.03 12.77 37.32
C LYS A 61 -8.74 11.68 36.29
N PRO A 62 -7.62 10.95 36.41
CA PRO A 62 -7.23 9.91 35.44
C PRO A 62 -8.27 8.77 35.31
N GLY A 63 -9.08 8.52 36.35
CA GLY A 63 -10.15 7.52 36.31
C GLY A 63 -11.42 7.97 35.59
N ASP A 64 -11.61 9.28 35.40
CA ASP A 64 -12.81 9.83 34.74
C ASP A 64 -12.58 9.87 33.22
N ASP A 65 -11.43 10.39 32.79
CA ASP A 65 -10.98 10.42 31.40
C ASP A 65 -9.44 10.44 31.35
N PHE A 66 -8.84 9.27 31.10
CA PHE A 66 -7.39 9.14 31.08
C PHE A 66 -6.75 9.86 29.88
N ASP A 67 -7.44 9.95 28.74
CA ASP A 67 -6.92 10.64 27.56
C ASP A 67 -6.84 12.15 27.81
N LYS A 68 -7.93 12.73 28.31
CA LYS A 68 -7.93 14.15 28.68
C LYS A 68 -6.96 14.45 29.82
N TYR A 69 -6.87 13.60 30.84
CA TYR A 69 -5.84 13.74 31.87
C TYR A 69 -4.42 13.72 31.29
N ALA A 70 -4.10 12.76 30.42
CA ALA A 70 -2.75 12.56 29.90
C ALA A 70 -2.36 13.61 28.84
N ASN A 71 -3.31 14.01 28.00
CA ASN A 71 -3.07 14.76 26.76
C ASN A 71 -3.81 16.11 26.68
N GLY A 72 -4.65 16.45 27.64
CA GLY A 72 -5.60 17.57 27.55
C GLY A 72 -4.94 18.94 27.35
N ALA A 73 -3.85 19.24 28.05
CA ALA A 73 -3.12 20.51 27.86
C ALA A 73 -2.44 20.55 26.49
N TRP A 74 -1.91 19.43 26.01
CA TRP A 74 -1.36 19.34 24.66
C TRP A 74 -2.47 19.53 23.60
N ALA A 75 -3.60 18.85 23.73
CA ALA A 75 -4.72 18.96 22.80
C ALA A 75 -5.26 20.40 22.71
N ALA A 76 -5.37 21.10 23.86
CA ALA A 76 -5.81 22.49 23.90
C ALA A 76 -4.80 23.45 23.23
N GLY A 77 -3.50 23.17 23.32
CA GLY A 77 -2.44 24.02 22.76
C GLY A 77 -2.04 23.71 21.31
N ASN A 78 -2.52 22.62 20.72
CA ASN A 78 -2.05 22.14 19.41
C ASN A 78 -3.20 22.01 18.42
N ALA A 79 -3.48 23.11 17.70
CA ALA A 79 -4.43 23.09 16.59
C ALA A 79 -3.95 22.16 15.46
N ILE A 80 -4.89 21.49 14.80
CA ILE A 80 -4.59 20.67 13.61
C ILE A 80 -4.11 21.61 12.48
N PRO A 81 -2.91 21.40 11.92
CA PRO A 81 -2.41 22.21 10.82
C PRO A 81 -3.32 22.12 9.59
N ALA A 82 -3.45 23.21 8.84
CA ALA A 82 -4.37 23.31 7.70
C ALA A 82 -4.11 22.27 6.58
N ASP A 83 -2.90 21.72 6.49
CA ASP A 83 -2.50 20.70 5.52
C ASP A 83 -2.65 19.26 6.03
N LYS A 84 -3.29 19.05 7.20
CA LYS A 84 -3.44 17.75 7.86
C LYS A 84 -4.87 17.51 8.34
N ALA A 85 -5.30 16.25 8.30
CA ALA A 85 -6.60 15.82 8.84
C ALA A 85 -6.55 15.54 10.35
N ALA A 86 -5.35 15.32 10.90
CA ALA A 86 -5.11 15.05 12.31
C ALA A 86 -3.69 15.47 12.71
N ILE A 87 -3.48 15.68 14.02
CA ILE A 87 -2.17 15.90 14.63
C ILE A 87 -2.01 14.97 15.84
N GLY A 88 -0.80 14.50 16.07
CA GLY A 88 -0.44 13.59 17.16
C GLY A 88 1.03 13.18 17.08
N THR A 89 1.46 12.31 17.99
CA THR A 89 2.87 11.87 18.11
C THR A 89 3.41 11.30 16.79
N MET A 90 2.62 10.48 16.08
CA MET A 90 3.04 9.91 14.80
C MET A 90 3.21 10.97 13.71
N ASN A 91 2.44 12.07 13.75
CA ASN A 91 2.63 13.17 12.80
C ASN A 91 3.95 13.92 13.06
N TYR A 92 4.36 14.08 14.32
CA TYR A 92 5.66 14.68 14.64
C TYR A 92 6.82 13.79 14.18
N VAL A 93 6.74 12.48 14.42
CA VAL A 93 7.72 11.51 13.92
C VAL A 93 7.79 11.57 12.40
N TYR A 94 6.64 11.48 11.73
CA TYR A 94 6.55 11.57 10.27
C TYR A 94 7.14 12.88 9.72
N ASP A 95 6.76 14.03 10.28
CA ASP A 95 7.28 15.33 9.81
C ASP A 95 8.78 15.50 10.08
N GLY A 96 9.28 14.93 11.18
CA GLY A 96 10.72 14.87 11.47
C GLY A 96 11.47 14.02 10.43
N THR A 97 10.98 12.81 10.17
CA THR A 97 11.55 11.90 9.16
C THR A 97 11.48 12.50 7.76
N GLN A 98 10.38 13.16 7.39
CA GLN A 98 10.26 13.84 6.09
C GLN A 98 11.31 14.94 5.93
N LYS A 99 11.68 15.67 6.99
CA LYS A 99 12.76 16.67 6.93
C LYS A 99 14.13 16.00 6.74
N GLN A 100 14.40 14.91 7.45
CA GLN A 100 15.65 14.15 7.30
C GLN A 100 15.77 13.55 5.89
N LEU A 101 14.70 12.93 5.39
CA LEU A 101 14.62 12.42 4.02
C LEU A 101 14.80 13.54 3.00
N ARG A 102 14.17 14.71 3.20
CA ARG A 102 14.37 15.87 2.33
C ARG A 102 15.86 16.21 2.20
N THR A 103 16.56 16.35 3.33
CA THR A 103 18.01 16.66 3.33
C THR A 103 18.78 15.65 2.49
N LEU A 104 18.55 14.36 2.73
CA LEU A 104 19.22 13.27 2.01
C LEU A 104 18.91 13.26 0.51
N ILE A 105 17.64 13.46 0.14
CA ILE A 105 17.18 13.48 -1.26
C ILE A 105 17.75 14.69 -1.99
N THR A 106 17.73 15.88 -1.37
CA THR A 106 18.24 17.11 -2.00
C THR A 106 19.76 17.18 -2.11
N ALA A 107 20.47 16.44 -1.26
CA ALA A 107 21.93 16.34 -1.32
C ALA A 107 22.42 15.31 -2.35
N ALA A 108 21.55 14.42 -2.82
CA ALA A 108 21.94 13.41 -3.79
C ALA A 108 22.18 14.02 -5.18
N PRO A 109 23.09 13.43 -5.98
CA PRO A 109 23.31 13.89 -7.34
C PRO A 109 21.99 13.89 -8.13
N ALA A 110 21.74 14.96 -8.89
CA ALA A 110 20.51 15.09 -9.68
C ALA A 110 20.32 13.94 -10.70
N GLY A 111 21.41 13.29 -11.13
CA GLY A 111 21.39 12.10 -12.00
C GLY A 111 21.17 10.76 -11.28
N SER A 112 21.14 10.74 -9.94
CA SER A 112 20.76 9.54 -9.17
C SER A 112 19.27 9.26 -9.32
N LYS A 113 18.83 8.01 -9.10
CA LYS A 113 17.42 7.63 -9.29
C LYS A 113 16.45 8.50 -8.48
N TYR A 114 16.72 8.68 -7.19
CA TYR A 114 15.82 9.44 -6.31
C TYR A 114 16.06 10.96 -6.40
N GLY A 115 17.28 11.41 -6.70
CA GLY A 115 17.54 12.82 -7.03
C GLY A 115 16.79 13.25 -8.30
N ALA A 116 16.90 12.48 -9.39
CA ALA A 116 16.21 12.76 -10.64
C ALA A 116 14.68 12.76 -10.47
N LEU A 117 14.13 11.77 -9.75
CA LEU A 117 12.70 11.71 -9.48
C LEU A 117 12.23 12.93 -8.66
N TYR A 118 12.96 13.31 -7.62
CA TYR A 118 12.61 14.49 -6.83
C TYR A 118 12.68 15.78 -7.67
N HIS A 119 13.78 16.02 -8.38
CA HIS A 119 13.97 17.23 -9.17
C HIS A 119 12.95 17.36 -10.30
N SER A 120 12.60 16.25 -10.99
CA SER A 120 11.55 16.26 -12.01
C SER A 120 10.18 16.62 -11.45
N PHE A 121 9.86 16.18 -10.22
CA PHE A 121 8.62 16.58 -9.55
C PHE A 121 8.62 18.05 -9.10
N MET A 122 9.79 18.60 -8.77
CA MET A 122 9.93 19.98 -8.30
C MET A 122 9.92 21.04 -9.41
N ASP A 123 10.15 20.66 -10.67
CA ASP A 123 10.19 21.58 -11.81
C ASP A 123 8.78 22.01 -12.28
N GLU A 124 8.18 22.94 -11.55
CA GLU A 124 6.85 23.48 -11.85
C GLU A 124 6.79 24.17 -13.21
N ALA A 125 7.84 24.91 -13.57
CA ALA A 125 7.90 25.63 -14.85
C ALA A 125 7.79 24.65 -16.03
N ARG A 126 8.52 23.53 -15.97
CA ARG A 126 8.46 22.50 -17.01
C ARG A 126 7.11 21.79 -17.04
N ILE A 127 6.52 21.50 -15.88
CA ILE A 127 5.20 20.87 -15.77
C ILE A 127 4.12 21.77 -16.40
N GLU A 128 4.12 23.07 -16.07
CA GLU A 128 3.20 24.04 -16.66
C GLU A 128 3.42 24.18 -18.17
N GLN A 129 4.68 24.24 -18.63
CA GLN A 129 5.00 24.32 -20.06
C GLN A 129 4.50 23.11 -20.86
N LEU A 130 4.60 21.90 -20.29
CA LEU A 130 4.14 20.67 -20.95
C LEU A 130 2.62 20.52 -20.98
N GLY A 131 1.92 21.20 -20.07
CA GLY A 131 0.46 21.13 -19.98
C GLY A 131 -0.02 19.69 -19.74
N ALA A 132 -1.20 19.36 -20.32
CA ALA A 132 -1.75 18.00 -20.29
C ALA A 132 -1.19 17.09 -21.39
N ALA A 133 -0.27 17.54 -22.24
CA ALA A 133 0.17 16.80 -23.42
C ALA A 133 0.68 15.37 -23.11
N PRO A 134 1.42 15.10 -22.01
CA PRO A 134 1.80 13.74 -21.63
C PRO A 134 0.58 12.84 -21.34
N LEU A 135 -0.40 13.36 -20.56
CA LEU A 135 -1.63 12.64 -20.21
C LEU A 135 -2.49 12.31 -21.44
N MET A 136 -2.55 13.20 -22.42
CA MET A 136 -3.41 13.01 -23.60
C MET A 136 -3.03 11.78 -24.41
N LYS A 137 -1.80 11.27 -24.30
CA LYS A 137 -1.38 10.00 -24.92
C LYS A 137 -2.06 8.81 -24.27
N ASP A 138 -2.11 8.78 -22.94
CA ASP A 138 -2.77 7.71 -22.17
C ASP A 138 -4.29 7.76 -22.38
N ILE A 139 -4.89 8.96 -22.41
CA ILE A 139 -6.31 9.14 -22.73
C ILE A 139 -6.62 8.68 -24.16
N ALA A 140 -5.75 8.95 -25.13
CA ALA A 140 -5.92 8.49 -26.51
C ALA A 140 -5.88 6.97 -26.63
N GLU A 141 -5.01 6.28 -25.86
CA GLU A 141 -5.02 4.81 -25.80
C GLU A 141 -6.37 4.28 -25.33
N VAL A 142 -6.93 4.84 -24.24
CA VAL A 142 -8.25 4.43 -23.72
C VAL A 142 -9.36 4.68 -24.75
N ARG A 143 -9.39 5.87 -25.36
CA ARG A 143 -10.40 6.24 -26.37
C ARG A 143 -10.34 5.32 -27.60
N GLY A 144 -9.14 4.86 -27.95
CA GLY A 144 -8.88 3.96 -29.07
C GLY A 144 -9.22 2.47 -28.84
N LEU A 145 -9.67 2.08 -27.64
CA LEU A 145 -10.06 0.69 -27.37
C LEU A 145 -11.28 0.30 -28.22
N ALA A 146 -11.08 -0.64 -29.15
CA ALA A 146 -12.10 -0.97 -30.17
C ALA A 146 -13.29 -1.77 -29.62
N ASP A 147 -13.04 -2.67 -28.66
CA ASP A 147 -14.02 -3.61 -28.17
C ASP A 147 -13.78 -4.00 -26.70
N LYS A 148 -14.65 -4.87 -26.17
CA LYS A 148 -14.59 -5.38 -24.80
C LYS A 148 -13.35 -6.25 -24.55
N ALA A 149 -12.87 -7.02 -25.52
CA ALA A 149 -11.66 -7.82 -25.31
C ALA A 149 -10.42 -6.94 -25.18
N ALA A 150 -10.28 -5.91 -26.02
CA ALA A 150 -9.24 -4.89 -25.93
C ALA A 150 -9.29 -4.15 -24.59
N PHE A 151 -10.49 -3.82 -24.13
CA PHE A 151 -10.69 -3.14 -22.85
C PHE A 151 -10.38 -4.06 -21.65
N ALA A 152 -10.78 -5.33 -21.68
CA ALA A 152 -10.41 -6.32 -20.67
C ALA A 152 -8.88 -6.48 -20.56
N ARG A 153 -8.19 -6.54 -21.71
CA ARG A 153 -6.72 -6.52 -21.77
C ARG A 153 -6.12 -5.22 -21.22
N PHE A 154 -6.73 -4.06 -21.48
CA PHE A 154 -6.30 -2.80 -20.88
C PHE A 154 -6.42 -2.84 -19.34
N MET A 155 -7.55 -3.31 -18.82
CA MET A 155 -7.75 -3.49 -17.38
C MET A 155 -6.74 -4.44 -16.75
N GLY A 156 -6.37 -5.54 -17.42
CA GLY A 156 -5.31 -6.42 -16.91
C GLY A 156 -3.94 -5.73 -16.83
N ARG A 157 -3.63 -4.82 -17.79
CA ARG A 157 -2.36 -4.09 -17.88
C ARG A 157 -2.23 -2.93 -16.88
N SER A 158 -3.27 -2.59 -16.12
CA SER A 158 -3.27 -1.40 -15.26
C SER A 158 -2.36 -1.54 -14.03
N THR A 159 -1.92 -2.74 -13.68
CA THR A 159 -0.92 -2.92 -12.63
C THR A 159 0.43 -2.33 -13.05
N GLY A 160 0.85 -1.25 -12.39
CA GLY A 160 2.10 -0.55 -12.71
C GLY A 160 1.99 0.46 -13.87
N ARG A 161 0.78 0.78 -14.31
CA ARG A 161 0.48 1.81 -15.33
C ARG A 161 -0.72 2.65 -14.91
N PHE A 162 -0.98 3.75 -15.60
CA PHE A 162 -2.21 4.50 -15.36
C PHE A 162 -3.44 3.72 -15.84
N GLY A 163 -4.51 3.85 -15.06
CA GLY A 163 -5.79 3.18 -15.24
C GLY A 163 -6.12 2.25 -14.08
N ILE A 164 -7.35 1.75 -14.06
CA ILE A 164 -7.86 0.87 -13.00
C ILE A 164 -8.57 -0.37 -13.58
N SER A 165 -8.77 -1.42 -12.79
CA SER A 165 -9.60 -2.56 -13.16
C SER A 165 -10.79 -2.70 -12.22
N LEU A 166 -11.90 -3.25 -12.71
CA LEU A 166 -12.99 -3.73 -11.85
C LEU A 166 -12.58 -4.94 -11.02
N ILE A 167 -11.55 -5.66 -11.47
CA ILE A 167 -11.01 -6.85 -10.82
C ILE A 167 -9.57 -6.55 -10.40
N SER A 168 -9.30 -6.56 -9.09
CA SER A 168 -7.93 -6.42 -8.59
C SER A 168 -7.13 -7.70 -8.87
N ALA A 169 -5.81 -7.55 -8.93
CA ALA A 169 -4.85 -8.65 -9.04
C ALA A 169 -3.71 -8.40 -8.06
N ASP A 170 -3.43 -9.38 -7.21
CA ASP A 170 -2.26 -9.36 -6.33
C ASP A 170 -1.58 -10.72 -6.29
N ILE A 171 -0.30 -10.72 -5.91
CA ILE A 171 0.44 -11.95 -5.65
C ILE A 171 0.74 -12.02 -4.17
N SER A 172 0.39 -13.15 -3.56
CA SER A 172 0.57 -13.38 -2.14
C SER A 172 0.91 -14.84 -1.85
N ALA A 173 1.30 -15.14 -0.62
CA ALA A 173 1.49 -16.52 -0.18
C ALA A 173 0.13 -17.25 -0.16
N ASP A 174 0.08 -18.48 -0.67
CA ASP A 174 -1.16 -19.27 -0.64
C ASP A 174 -1.56 -19.56 0.81
N PRO A 175 -2.77 -19.17 1.25
CA PRO A 175 -3.20 -19.38 2.63
C PRO A 175 -3.17 -20.84 3.08
N LYS A 176 -3.34 -21.78 2.15
CA LYS A 176 -3.25 -23.22 2.42
C LYS A 176 -1.83 -23.77 2.24
N PHE A 177 -1.02 -23.15 1.38
CA PHE A 177 0.33 -23.59 1.04
C PHE A 177 1.32 -22.41 1.11
N PRO A 178 1.67 -21.91 2.31
CA PRO A 178 2.34 -20.61 2.48
C PRO A 178 3.76 -20.51 1.87
N THR A 179 4.34 -21.63 1.43
CA THR A 179 5.59 -21.67 0.67
C THR A 179 5.42 -21.48 -0.83
N ARG A 180 4.18 -21.30 -1.31
CA ARG A 180 3.84 -21.08 -2.72
C ARG A 180 3.24 -19.70 -2.89
N THR A 181 3.58 -19.05 -4.00
CA THR A 181 2.91 -17.84 -4.45
C THR A 181 1.65 -18.21 -5.22
N VAL A 182 0.56 -17.49 -4.97
CA VAL A 182 -0.71 -17.63 -5.70
C VAL A 182 -1.16 -16.26 -6.19
N LEU A 183 -1.90 -16.24 -7.29
CA LEU A 183 -2.62 -15.05 -7.73
C LEU A 183 -3.90 -14.90 -6.91
N GLY A 184 -4.06 -13.76 -6.25
CA GLY A 184 -5.33 -13.28 -5.70
C GLY A 184 -6.05 -12.39 -6.72
N VAL A 185 -7.37 -12.58 -6.85
CA VAL A 185 -8.23 -11.64 -7.58
C VAL A 185 -9.44 -11.26 -6.73
N GLY A 186 -9.89 -10.01 -6.82
CA GLY A 186 -10.98 -9.50 -5.98
C GLY A 186 -11.72 -8.33 -6.60
N GLN A 187 -12.64 -7.73 -5.85
CA GLN A 187 -13.39 -6.56 -6.30
C GLN A 187 -12.50 -5.30 -6.32
N SER A 188 -12.75 -4.40 -7.27
CA SER A 188 -12.08 -3.11 -7.37
C SER A 188 -12.92 -2.13 -8.22
N GLY A 189 -12.30 -1.05 -8.71
CA GLY A 189 -12.86 -0.19 -9.75
C GLY A 189 -13.66 1.03 -9.29
N LEU A 190 -13.60 1.37 -8.00
CA LEU A 190 -14.23 2.56 -7.42
C LEU A 190 -13.21 3.69 -7.24
N GLY A 191 -13.63 4.95 -7.42
CA GLY A 191 -12.79 6.12 -7.11
C GLY A 191 -13.04 6.80 -5.77
N LEU A 192 -14.19 6.54 -5.12
CA LEU A 192 -14.40 6.87 -3.71
C LEU A 192 -13.82 5.78 -2.80
N PRO A 193 -13.48 6.09 -1.53
CA PRO A 193 -12.70 5.20 -0.67
C PRO A 193 -13.31 3.81 -0.38
N GLU A 194 -14.65 3.69 -0.41
CA GLU A 194 -15.35 2.44 -0.10
C GLU A 194 -16.75 2.46 -0.73
N ARG A 195 -17.34 1.28 -0.92
CA ARG A 195 -18.72 1.07 -1.39
C ARG A 195 -19.73 2.03 -0.73
N ASP A 196 -19.65 2.17 0.59
CA ASP A 196 -20.63 2.93 1.37
C ASP A 196 -20.67 4.42 1.01
N TYR A 197 -19.58 4.98 0.45
CA TYR A 197 -19.59 6.36 -0.05
C TYR A 197 -20.60 6.56 -1.18
N TYR A 198 -20.85 5.53 -1.98
CA TYR A 198 -21.86 5.56 -3.04
C TYR A 198 -23.28 5.37 -2.51
N LEU A 199 -23.45 4.56 -1.45
CA LEU A 199 -24.75 4.01 -1.05
C LEU A 199 -25.40 4.70 0.15
N LYS A 200 -24.63 5.34 1.06
CA LYS A 200 -25.17 5.94 2.28
C LYS A 200 -25.32 7.45 2.18
N ASP A 201 -26.46 7.99 2.63
CA ASP A 201 -26.76 9.43 2.55
C ASP A 201 -25.78 10.31 3.32
N THR A 202 -25.17 9.81 4.40
CA THR A 202 -24.14 10.51 5.17
C THR A 202 -22.95 10.97 4.31
N PHE A 203 -22.69 10.33 3.16
CA PHE A 203 -21.61 10.68 2.25
C PHE A 203 -22.03 11.53 1.05
N LYS A 204 -23.23 12.12 1.06
CA LYS A 204 -23.72 12.95 -0.05
C LYS A 204 -22.75 14.07 -0.40
N ARG A 205 -22.21 14.78 0.60
CA ARG A 205 -21.23 15.86 0.38
C ARG A 205 -19.99 15.38 -0.38
N GLN A 206 -19.48 14.20 -0.02
CA GLN A 206 -18.30 13.60 -0.66
C GLN A 206 -18.62 13.14 -2.08
N ARG A 207 -19.81 12.56 -2.31
CA ARG A 207 -20.28 12.20 -3.67
C ARG A 207 -20.43 13.42 -4.58
N ASP A 208 -21.06 14.49 -4.08
CA ASP A 208 -21.25 15.73 -4.84
C ASP A 208 -19.89 16.34 -5.22
N ALA A 209 -18.93 16.37 -4.29
CA ALA A 209 -17.57 16.85 -4.55
C ALA A 209 -16.80 15.98 -5.54
N TYR A 210 -17.00 14.66 -5.49
CA TYR A 210 -16.37 13.71 -6.41
C TYR A 210 -16.94 13.83 -7.82
N GLN A 211 -18.26 13.97 -7.98
CA GLN A 211 -18.88 14.22 -9.27
C GLN A 211 -18.38 15.52 -9.91
N ALA A 212 -18.30 16.61 -9.13
CA ALA A 212 -17.75 17.88 -9.60
C ALA A 212 -16.27 17.75 -10.00
N TYR A 213 -15.50 16.93 -9.29
CA TYR A 213 -14.11 16.63 -9.63
C TYR A 213 -13.98 15.88 -10.96
N ILE A 214 -14.82 14.87 -11.20
CA ILE A 214 -14.88 14.14 -12.48
C ILE A 214 -15.21 15.10 -13.63
N GLU A 215 -16.25 15.93 -13.48
CA GLU A 215 -16.68 16.88 -14.52
C GLU A 215 -15.56 17.87 -14.87
N ARG A 216 -14.93 18.49 -13.86
CA ARG A 216 -13.82 19.42 -14.09
C ARG A 216 -12.61 18.73 -14.72
N THR A 217 -12.38 17.45 -14.39
CA THR A 217 -11.31 16.65 -15.03
C THR A 217 -11.60 16.47 -16.51
N PHE A 218 -12.83 16.10 -16.88
CA PHE A 218 -13.24 15.99 -18.27
C PHE A 218 -13.09 17.32 -19.02
N LYS A 219 -13.46 18.45 -18.40
CA LYS A 219 -13.24 19.79 -18.96
C LYS A 219 -11.75 20.08 -19.21
N LEU A 220 -10.88 19.76 -18.26
CA LEU A 220 -9.42 19.95 -18.40
C LEU A 220 -8.80 19.05 -19.49
N THR A 221 -9.44 17.93 -19.81
CA THR A 221 -9.00 16.99 -20.86
C THR A 221 -9.71 17.17 -22.21
N GLY A 222 -10.52 18.22 -22.35
CA GLY A 222 -11.19 18.57 -23.60
C GLY A 222 -12.32 17.61 -23.99
N ASP A 223 -13.05 17.05 -23.03
CA ASP A 223 -14.27 16.29 -23.30
C ASP A 223 -15.38 17.19 -23.86
N ALA A 224 -16.18 16.67 -24.79
CA ALA A 224 -17.25 17.43 -25.43
C ALA A 224 -18.49 17.61 -24.56
N ASP A 225 -18.73 16.68 -23.61
CA ASP A 225 -19.83 16.74 -22.65
C ASP A 225 -19.34 16.34 -21.25
N PRO A 226 -18.58 17.22 -20.57
CA PRO A 226 -17.97 16.89 -19.29
C PRO A 226 -18.99 16.46 -18.22
N ALA A 227 -20.18 17.08 -18.20
CA ALA A 227 -21.23 16.80 -17.24
C ALA A 227 -21.88 15.44 -17.49
N GLY A 228 -22.22 15.13 -18.76
CA GLY A 228 -22.78 13.82 -19.11
C GLY A 228 -21.77 12.69 -18.94
N SER A 229 -20.50 12.92 -19.27
CA SER A 229 -19.41 11.97 -19.00
C SER A 229 -19.25 11.72 -17.50
N ALA A 230 -19.26 12.76 -16.67
CA ALA A 230 -19.21 12.62 -15.22
C ALA A 230 -20.40 11.83 -14.64
N ALA A 231 -21.62 12.10 -15.12
CA ALA A 231 -22.82 11.37 -14.71
C ALA A 231 -22.73 9.88 -15.07
N LYS A 232 -22.22 9.54 -16.27
CA LYS A 232 -22.00 8.14 -16.69
C LYS A 232 -21.00 7.42 -15.79
N VAL A 233 -19.89 8.06 -15.45
CA VAL A 233 -18.88 7.50 -14.53
C VAL A 233 -19.50 7.25 -13.15
N MET A 234 -20.18 8.25 -12.58
CA MET A 234 -20.83 8.10 -11.27
C MET A 234 -21.88 6.99 -11.25
N ALA A 235 -22.71 6.89 -12.28
CA ALA A 235 -23.73 5.85 -12.38
C ALA A 235 -23.09 4.45 -12.47
N PHE A 236 -22.06 4.30 -13.29
CA PHE A 236 -21.33 3.05 -13.44
C PHE A 236 -20.65 2.61 -12.14
N GLU A 237 -19.94 3.52 -11.46
CA GLU A 237 -19.30 3.20 -10.18
C GLU A 237 -20.31 2.92 -9.07
N THR A 238 -21.47 3.59 -9.07
CA THR A 238 -22.55 3.29 -8.12
C THR A 238 -23.11 1.88 -8.33
N ALA A 239 -23.25 1.45 -9.59
CA ALA A 239 -23.66 0.08 -9.90
C ALA A 239 -22.58 -0.93 -9.46
N ALA A 240 -21.30 -0.64 -9.68
CA ALA A 240 -20.18 -1.47 -9.21
C ALA A 240 -20.14 -1.55 -7.68
N ALA A 241 -20.35 -0.43 -6.98
CA ALA A 241 -20.43 -0.39 -5.53
C ALA A 241 -21.61 -1.22 -5.00
N THR A 242 -22.76 -1.20 -5.68
CA THR A 242 -23.95 -1.93 -5.27
C THR A 242 -23.69 -3.44 -5.16
N VAL A 243 -22.99 -4.01 -6.14
CA VAL A 243 -22.65 -5.45 -6.20
C VAL A 243 -21.38 -5.82 -5.43
N SER A 244 -20.62 -4.84 -4.96
CA SER A 244 -19.43 -5.04 -4.14
C SER A 244 -19.79 -5.48 -2.71
N TRP A 245 -18.94 -6.28 -2.08
CA TRP A 245 -19.07 -6.68 -0.68
C TRP A 245 -18.80 -5.51 0.26
N ALA A 246 -19.44 -5.53 1.42
CA ALA A 246 -19.15 -4.60 2.51
C ALA A 246 -17.81 -4.93 3.17
N ALA A 247 -17.17 -3.92 3.78
CA ALA A 247 -15.87 -4.09 4.45
C ALA A 247 -15.89 -5.14 5.58
N ALA A 248 -17.04 -5.39 6.21
CA ALA A 248 -17.17 -6.41 7.25
C ALA A 248 -17.01 -7.83 6.70
N ASP A 249 -17.61 -8.13 5.54
CA ASP A 249 -17.52 -9.44 4.91
C ASP A 249 -16.10 -9.75 4.40
N ARG A 250 -15.37 -8.71 3.99
CA ARG A 250 -13.98 -8.81 3.51
C ARG A 250 -12.95 -9.12 4.59
N ARG A 251 -13.33 -9.03 5.87
CA ARG A 251 -12.45 -9.36 7.02
C ARG A 251 -12.57 -10.81 7.46
N ASP A 252 -13.53 -11.55 6.91
CA ASP A 252 -13.73 -12.97 7.18
C ASP A 252 -12.83 -13.80 6.25
N ILE A 253 -11.77 -14.37 6.82
CA ILE A 253 -10.75 -15.09 6.05
C ILE A 253 -11.33 -16.31 5.32
N ASP A 254 -12.35 -16.97 5.88
CA ASP A 254 -12.96 -18.14 5.28
C ASP A 254 -13.84 -17.77 4.08
N LYS A 255 -14.45 -16.57 4.11
CA LYS A 255 -15.25 -16.06 2.98
C LYS A 255 -14.39 -15.63 1.79
N VAL A 256 -13.21 -15.06 2.03
CA VAL A 256 -12.35 -14.50 0.96
C VAL A 256 -11.40 -15.52 0.35
N ILE A 257 -11.27 -16.72 0.93
CA ILE A 257 -10.45 -17.80 0.35
C ILE A 257 -11.34 -18.71 -0.48
N ASN A 258 -11.50 -18.41 -1.78
CA ASN A 258 -12.20 -19.26 -2.73
C ASN A 258 -11.25 -19.73 -3.83
N PRO A 259 -10.58 -20.88 -3.67
CA PRO A 259 -9.63 -21.34 -4.67
C PRO A 259 -10.33 -21.83 -5.93
N MET A 260 -9.81 -21.41 -7.08
CA MET A 260 -10.31 -21.79 -8.42
C MET A 260 -9.13 -21.95 -9.37
N SER A 261 -9.30 -22.70 -10.46
CA SER A 261 -8.48 -22.60 -11.67
C SER A 261 -8.97 -21.44 -12.54
N ALA A 262 -8.14 -21.01 -13.50
CA ALA A 262 -8.55 -19.99 -14.47
C ALA A 262 -9.80 -20.41 -15.26
N ALA A 263 -9.93 -21.70 -15.60
CA ALA A 263 -11.09 -22.24 -16.31
C ALA A 263 -12.36 -22.18 -15.44
N GLU A 264 -12.26 -22.52 -14.16
CA GLU A 264 -13.38 -22.40 -13.22
C GLU A 264 -13.80 -20.94 -13.03
N LEU A 265 -12.86 -20.00 -12.93
CA LEU A 265 -13.18 -18.57 -12.88
C LEU A 265 -13.94 -18.10 -14.13
N MET A 266 -13.48 -18.50 -15.31
CA MET A 266 -14.13 -18.17 -16.58
C MET A 266 -15.57 -18.67 -16.65
N ALA A 267 -15.82 -19.89 -16.16
CA ALA A 267 -17.16 -20.47 -16.10
C ALA A 267 -18.03 -19.82 -15.02
N TYR A 268 -17.45 -19.47 -13.87
CA TYR A 268 -18.16 -18.91 -12.73
C TYR A 268 -18.54 -17.43 -12.91
N ALA A 269 -17.68 -16.64 -13.57
CA ALA A 269 -17.85 -15.20 -13.77
C ALA A 269 -17.85 -14.84 -15.27
N PRO A 270 -18.84 -15.29 -16.06
CA PRO A 270 -18.93 -14.93 -17.47
C PRO A 270 -19.20 -13.43 -17.63
N GLY A 271 -18.80 -12.86 -18.78
CA GLY A 271 -19.03 -11.46 -19.14
C GLY A 271 -17.76 -10.63 -19.29
N LEU A 272 -16.67 -11.04 -18.64
CA LEU A 272 -15.32 -10.51 -18.88
C LEU A 272 -14.52 -11.51 -19.73
N ASP A 273 -13.80 -11.01 -20.74
CA ASP A 273 -12.79 -11.83 -21.44
C ASP A 273 -11.58 -12.00 -20.51
N TRP A 274 -11.64 -13.02 -19.66
CA TRP A 274 -10.59 -13.35 -18.70
C TRP A 274 -9.28 -13.70 -19.38
N SER A 275 -9.31 -14.33 -20.56
CA SER A 275 -8.10 -14.65 -21.32
C SER A 275 -7.38 -13.36 -21.77
N ALA A 276 -8.13 -12.39 -22.28
CA ALA A 276 -7.60 -11.07 -22.59
C ALA A 276 -7.11 -10.33 -21.35
N TRP A 277 -7.86 -10.39 -20.25
CA TRP A 277 -7.47 -9.78 -18.97
C TRP A 277 -6.18 -10.38 -18.42
N PHE A 278 -6.05 -11.72 -18.35
CA PHE A 278 -4.83 -12.41 -17.93
C PHE A 278 -3.65 -12.08 -18.84
N GLY A 279 -3.87 -12.08 -20.17
CA GLY A 279 -2.85 -11.65 -21.13
C GLY A 279 -2.42 -10.20 -20.93
N GLY A 280 -3.33 -9.33 -20.49
CA GLY A 280 -3.01 -7.97 -20.09
C GLY A 280 -2.20 -7.91 -18.80
N ALA A 281 -2.57 -8.69 -17.80
CA ALA A 281 -1.85 -8.78 -16.52
C ALA A 281 -0.45 -9.42 -16.66
N GLY A 282 -0.11 -9.99 -17.82
CA GLY A 282 1.14 -10.69 -18.04
C GLY A 282 1.20 -12.04 -17.31
N VAL A 283 0.03 -12.63 -17.00
CA VAL A 283 -0.09 -13.86 -16.24
C VAL A 283 -0.64 -14.96 -17.16
N ALA A 284 0.07 -16.08 -17.27
CA ALA A 284 -0.48 -17.27 -17.92
C ALA A 284 -1.66 -17.81 -17.11
N PRO A 285 -2.73 -18.36 -17.73
CA PRO A 285 -3.91 -18.86 -17.01
C PRO A 285 -3.51 -19.81 -15.87
N PRO A 286 -3.69 -19.43 -14.60
CA PRO A 286 -3.16 -20.22 -13.50
C PRO A 286 -4.01 -21.48 -13.25
N ALA A 287 -3.35 -22.59 -12.93
CA ALA A 287 -4.02 -23.81 -12.47
C ALA A 287 -4.71 -23.61 -11.10
N ARG A 288 -4.27 -22.60 -10.34
CA ARG A 288 -4.83 -22.22 -9.04
C ARG A 288 -4.66 -20.71 -8.81
N LEU A 289 -5.75 -20.06 -8.46
CA LEU A 289 -5.85 -18.69 -7.97
C LEU A 289 -6.80 -18.66 -6.77
N ILE A 290 -6.76 -17.58 -6.01
CA ILE A 290 -7.72 -17.29 -4.94
C ILE A 290 -8.65 -16.17 -5.40
N VAL A 291 -9.96 -16.44 -5.42
CA VAL A 291 -10.98 -15.43 -5.67
C VAL A 291 -11.49 -14.91 -4.33
N GLY A 292 -11.27 -13.63 -4.06
CA GLY A 292 -11.70 -12.90 -2.86
C GLY A 292 -13.22 -12.79 -2.76
N GLU A 293 -13.75 -11.61 -3.05
CA GLU A 293 -15.18 -11.30 -3.01
C GLU A 293 -15.93 -11.97 -4.18
N LYS A 294 -16.03 -13.31 -4.17
CA LYS A 294 -16.40 -14.10 -5.36
C LYS A 294 -17.71 -13.69 -6.01
N SER A 295 -18.75 -13.34 -5.26
CA SER A 295 -20.01 -12.91 -5.89
C SER A 295 -19.87 -11.53 -6.52
N ALA A 296 -19.13 -10.61 -5.88
CA ALA A 296 -18.80 -9.32 -6.48
C ALA A 296 -17.98 -9.50 -7.76
N VAL A 297 -16.97 -10.37 -7.78
CA VAL A 297 -16.20 -10.67 -9.00
C VAL A 297 -17.10 -11.14 -10.16
N ARG A 298 -18.03 -12.07 -9.89
CA ARG A 298 -19.02 -12.52 -10.88
C ARG A 298 -19.92 -11.39 -11.35
N ASP A 299 -20.48 -10.63 -10.41
CA ASP A 299 -21.49 -9.62 -10.71
C ASP A 299 -20.86 -8.38 -11.38
N LEU A 300 -19.59 -8.07 -11.08
CA LEU A 300 -18.78 -7.06 -11.79
C LEU A 300 -18.42 -7.51 -13.21
N ALA A 301 -18.13 -8.78 -13.45
CA ALA A 301 -17.91 -9.31 -14.80
C ALA A 301 -19.18 -9.19 -15.66
N LYS A 302 -20.35 -9.43 -15.06
CA LYS A 302 -21.64 -9.18 -15.71
C LYS A 302 -21.91 -7.70 -15.96
N LEU A 303 -21.71 -6.85 -14.95
CA LEU A 303 -21.85 -5.40 -15.07
C LEU A 303 -20.96 -4.84 -16.19
N TYR A 304 -19.72 -5.35 -16.27
CA TYR A 304 -18.79 -5.03 -17.34
C TYR A 304 -19.34 -5.38 -18.71
N ALA A 305 -19.92 -6.57 -18.89
CA ALA A 305 -20.53 -6.99 -20.16
C ALA A 305 -21.70 -6.08 -20.57
N ASP A 306 -22.58 -5.79 -19.62
CA ASP A 306 -23.84 -5.06 -19.84
C ASP A 306 -23.64 -3.54 -20.06
N THR A 307 -22.49 -2.99 -19.63
CA THR A 307 -22.20 -1.55 -19.74
C THR A 307 -21.77 -1.16 -21.17
N PRO A 308 -22.26 -0.08 -21.79
CA PRO A 308 -21.74 0.36 -23.10
C PRO A 308 -20.24 0.69 -23.07
N ILE A 309 -19.48 0.32 -24.10
CA ILE A 309 -18.02 0.53 -24.14
C ILE A 309 -17.63 2.01 -23.97
N GLU A 310 -18.41 2.94 -24.50
CA GLU A 310 -18.16 4.38 -24.35
C GLU A 310 -18.28 4.85 -22.89
N THR A 311 -19.13 4.22 -22.08
CA THR A 311 -19.19 4.48 -20.63
C THR A 311 -17.94 3.97 -19.93
N LEU A 312 -17.46 2.78 -20.30
CA LEU A 312 -16.21 2.24 -19.77
C LEU A 312 -15.00 3.09 -20.15
N LYS A 313 -14.95 3.61 -21.38
CA LYS A 313 -13.90 4.53 -21.83
C LYS A 313 -13.90 5.83 -21.05
N ALA A 314 -15.07 6.41 -20.78
CA ALA A 314 -15.18 7.58 -19.92
C ALA A 314 -14.66 7.28 -18.50
N TRP A 315 -15.09 6.17 -17.91
CA TRP A 315 -14.60 5.71 -16.60
C TRP A 315 -13.08 5.56 -16.57
N GLN A 316 -12.48 4.88 -17.55
CA GLN A 316 -11.02 4.76 -17.60
C GLN A 316 -10.30 6.09 -17.86
N ALA A 317 -10.81 6.92 -18.78
CA ALA A 317 -10.18 8.21 -19.08
C ALA A 317 -10.12 9.09 -17.84
N PHE A 318 -11.19 9.10 -17.03
CA PHE A 318 -11.20 9.78 -15.74
C PHE A 318 -10.16 9.19 -14.76
N HIS A 319 -10.11 7.86 -14.58
CA HIS A 319 -9.17 7.23 -13.63
C HIS A 319 -7.71 7.38 -14.03
N VAL A 320 -7.40 7.32 -15.34
CA VAL A 320 -6.08 7.66 -15.87
C VAL A 320 -5.71 9.09 -15.50
N ALA A 321 -6.65 10.04 -15.67
CA ALA A 321 -6.42 11.44 -15.31
C ALA A 321 -6.30 11.67 -13.79
N ASP A 322 -7.09 11.01 -12.94
CA ASP A 322 -6.97 11.11 -11.47
C ASP A 322 -5.61 10.62 -10.97
N GLN A 323 -5.16 9.45 -11.45
CA GLN A 323 -3.87 8.89 -11.07
C GLN A 323 -2.69 9.77 -11.51
N ALA A 324 -2.84 10.48 -12.64
CA ALA A 324 -1.86 11.43 -13.15
C ALA A 324 -1.95 12.83 -12.50
N ALA A 325 -3.10 13.22 -11.94
CA ALA A 325 -3.42 14.59 -11.56
C ALA A 325 -2.38 15.26 -10.65
N ARG A 326 -1.74 14.50 -9.75
CA ARG A 326 -0.71 15.02 -8.83
C ARG A 326 0.61 15.41 -9.51
N PHE A 327 0.80 15.02 -10.77
CA PHE A 327 2.01 15.25 -11.58
C PHE A 327 1.81 16.29 -12.69
N LEU A 328 0.58 16.79 -12.84
CA LEU A 328 0.15 17.67 -13.92
C LEU A 328 0.18 19.14 -13.48
N PRO A 329 -0.10 20.09 -14.41
CA PRO A 329 -0.25 21.51 -14.08
C PRO A 329 -1.16 21.79 -12.88
N LYS A 330 -0.96 22.97 -12.28
CA LYS A 330 -1.67 23.44 -11.09
C LYS A 330 -3.19 23.26 -11.18
N ALA A 331 -3.78 23.48 -12.35
CA ALA A 331 -5.22 23.30 -12.55
C ALA A 331 -5.72 21.88 -12.22
N PHE A 332 -4.95 20.83 -12.55
CA PHE A 332 -5.28 19.44 -12.21
C PHE A 332 -5.09 19.16 -10.73
N VAL A 333 -3.99 19.65 -10.15
CA VAL A 333 -3.67 19.49 -8.73
C VAL A 333 -4.74 20.16 -7.86
N ASP A 334 -5.11 21.40 -8.19
CA ASP A 334 -6.13 22.16 -7.49
C ASP A 334 -7.50 21.50 -7.64
N ASN A 335 -7.87 21.05 -8.85
CA ASN A 335 -9.14 20.34 -9.06
C ASN A 335 -9.25 19.09 -8.18
N ARG A 336 -8.20 18.26 -8.15
CA ARG A 336 -8.16 17.09 -7.27
C ARG A 336 -8.23 17.49 -5.80
N PHE A 337 -7.53 18.55 -5.41
CA PHE A 337 -7.53 19.02 -4.04
C PHE A 337 -8.91 19.48 -3.56
N GLU A 338 -9.72 20.12 -4.42
CA GLU A 338 -11.09 20.50 -4.08
C GLU A 338 -11.94 19.31 -3.60
N TYR A 339 -11.79 18.15 -4.24
CA TYR A 339 -12.41 16.90 -3.81
C TYR A 339 -11.78 16.36 -2.50
N ILE A 340 -10.45 16.37 -2.38
CA ILE A 340 -9.75 15.91 -1.17
C ILE A 340 -10.20 16.69 0.07
N LYS A 341 -10.44 18.01 -0.03
CA LYS A 341 -10.97 18.80 1.10
C LYS A 341 -12.30 18.24 1.63
N ALA A 342 -13.19 17.81 0.73
CA ALA A 342 -14.47 17.21 1.11
C ALA A 342 -14.31 15.82 1.74
N LEU A 343 -13.28 15.06 1.34
CA LEU A 343 -13.01 13.73 1.89
C LEU A 343 -12.41 13.76 3.30
N VAL A 344 -11.37 14.57 3.51
CA VAL A 344 -10.52 14.45 4.70
C VAL A 344 -10.43 15.74 5.52
N GLY A 345 -11.15 16.80 5.14
CA GLY A 345 -11.30 18.01 5.96
C GLY A 345 -10.09 18.94 6.00
N VAL A 346 -9.08 18.73 5.17
CA VAL A 346 -7.93 19.64 5.04
C VAL A 346 -8.30 20.93 4.33
N SER A 347 -7.57 22.01 4.57
CA SER A 347 -7.82 23.34 3.99
C SER A 347 -6.73 23.79 3.02
N THR A 348 -5.49 23.31 3.16
CA THR A 348 -4.38 23.63 2.24
C THR A 348 -3.68 22.38 1.71
N ILE A 349 -3.10 22.48 0.52
CA ILE A 349 -2.32 21.40 -0.08
C ILE A 349 -1.01 21.26 0.70
N THR A 350 -0.64 20.01 1.02
CA THR A 350 0.68 19.70 1.59
C THR A 350 1.80 20.30 0.73
N PRO A 351 2.81 20.97 1.34
CA PRO A 351 3.88 21.64 0.61
C PRO A 351 4.53 20.76 -0.45
N ARG A 352 4.85 21.34 -1.62
CA ARG A 352 5.34 20.58 -2.80
C ARG A 352 6.57 19.73 -2.49
N TRP A 353 7.55 20.28 -1.76
CA TRP A 353 8.74 19.52 -1.35
C TRP A 353 8.37 18.25 -0.57
N LYS A 354 7.38 18.31 0.31
CA LYS A 354 6.96 17.16 1.13
C LYS A 354 6.23 16.12 0.27
N ARG A 355 5.41 16.57 -0.68
CA ARG A 355 4.83 15.69 -1.71
C ARG A 355 5.90 15.01 -2.58
N GLY A 356 6.97 15.74 -2.93
CA GLY A 356 8.11 15.20 -3.68
C GLY A 356 8.91 14.16 -2.88
N VAL A 357 9.17 14.42 -1.60
CA VAL A 357 9.80 13.42 -0.70
C VAL A 357 8.91 12.18 -0.58
N SER A 358 7.60 12.36 -0.38
CA SER A 358 6.64 11.25 -0.29
C SER A 358 6.58 10.44 -1.59
N LEU A 359 6.69 11.09 -2.76
CA LEU A 359 6.76 10.40 -4.05
C LEU A 359 8.01 9.52 -4.14
N VAL A 360 9.17 10.07 -3.77
CA VAL A 360 10.43 9.32 -3.75
C VAL A 360 10.34 8.12 -2.79
N ASP A 361 9.83 8.33 -1.58
CA ASP A 361 9.66 7.27 -0.59
C ASP A 361 8.70 6.16 -1.09
N GLN A 362 7.60 6.53 -1.75
CA GLN A 362 6.65 5.57 -2.31
C GLN A 362 7.23 4.72 -3.45
N GLN A 363 8.11 5.29 -4.28
CA GLN A 363 8.61 4.63 -5.49
C GLN A 363 9.99 3.98 -5.31
N LEU A 364 10.81 4.56 -4.42
CA LEU A 364 12.22 4.23 -4.22
C LEU A 364 12.57 4.14 -2.72
N GLY A 365 11.58 3.90 -1.85
CA GLY A 365 11.73 3.88 -0.41
C GLY A 365 12.79 2.92 0.11
N GLU A 366 12.94 1.73 -0.48
CA GLU A 366 14.01 0.80 -0.11
C GLU A 366 15.42 1.36 -0.43
N LEU A 367 15.55 2.05 -1.57
CA LEU A 367 16.82 2.65 -1.99
C LEU A 367 17.20 3.80 -1.05
N VAL A 368 16.25 4.71 -0.79
CA VAL A 368 16.46 5.85 0.11
C VAL A 368 16.58 5.40 1.57
N GLY A 369 15.86 4.34 1.94
CA GLY A 369 15.85 3.74 3.27
C GLY A 369 17.21 3.17 3.66
N LYS A 370 17.94 2.56 2.72
CA LYS A 370 19.33 2.12 2.93
C LYS A 370 20.22 3.27 3.41
N ASP A 371 20.18 4.40 2.69
CA ASP A 371 21.02 5.55 3.01
C ASP A 371 20.52 6.28 4.28
N TYR A 372 19.20 6.33 4.48
CA TYR A 372 18.58 6.87 5.68
C TYR A 372 19.01 6.11 6.94
N VAL A 373 18.96 4.77 6.92
CA VAL A 373 19.37 3.90 8.04
C VAL A 373 20.85 4.09 8.35
N ALA A 374 21.71 4.21 7.34
CA ALA A 374 23.15 4.44 7.53
C ALA A 374 23.46 5.74 8.30
N GLN A 375 22.58 6.75 8.20
CA GLN A 375 22.78 8.06 8.86
C GLN A 375 21.96 8.24 10.14
N ASN A 376 20.78 7.64 10.24
CA ASN A 376 19.77 7.98 11.25
C ASN A 376 19.42 6.81 12.19
N PHE A 377 20.01 5.62 12.01
CA PHE A 377 19.69 4.45 12.81
C PHE A 377 20.94 3.81 13.44
N SER A 378 20.90 3.59 14.76
CA SER A 378 22.03 3.01 15.49
C SER A 378 21.86 1.52 15.75
N GLY A 379 22.97 0.79 15.73
CA GLY A 379 22.99 -0.65 16.11
C GLY A 379 22.52 -0.90 17.55
N ALA A 380 22.78 0.05 18.46
CA ALA A 380 22.32 -0.04 19.85
C ALA A 380 20.78 0.01 19.97
N ALA A 381 20.10 0.82 19.15
CA ALA A 381 18.64 0.85 19.13
C ALA A 381 18.06 -0.50 18.67
N LYS A 382 18.67 -1.13 17.65
CA LYS A 382 18.29 -2.47 17.19
C LYS A 382 18.39 -3.50 18.31
N ALA A 383 19.53 -3.56 19.01
CA ALA A 383 19.75 -4.51 20.09
C ALA A 383 18.72 -4.34 21.22
N ARG A 384 18.44 -3.09 21.64
CA ARG A 384 17.41 -2.79 22.64
C ARG A 384 16.02 -3.25 22.20
N MET A 385 15.65 -3.06 20.94
CA MET A 385 14.33 -3.49 20.44
C MET A 385 14.22 -5.02 20.33
N GLN A 386 15.29 -5.72 20.02
CA GLN A 386 15.30 -7.20 20.05
C GLN A 386 15.06 -7.74 21.46
N VAL A 387 15.65 -7.12 22.48
CA VAL A 387 15.37 -7.47 23.89
C VAL A 387 13.90 -7.20 24.22
N LEU A 388 13.37 -6.03 23.86
CA LEU A 388 11.98 -5.68 24.11
C LEU A 388 11.00 -6.67 23.46
N VAL A 389 11.21 -7.01 22.18
CA VAL A 389 10.39 -7.99 21.45
C VAL A 389 10.46 -9.37 22.12
N THR A 390 11.65 -9.79 22.54
CA THR A 390 11.84 -11.06 23.27
C THR A 390 11.03 -11.08 24.57
N ASN A 391 11.09 -10.00 25.35
CA ASN A 391 10.32 -9.87 26.59
C ASN A 391 8.81 -9.88 26.35
N LEU A 392 8.33 -9.22 25.28
CA LEU A 392 6.92 -9.24 24.90
C LEU A 392 6.44 -10.63 24.50
N LYS A 393 7.25 -11.40 23.76
CA LYS A 393 6.96 -12.80 23.43
C LYS A 393 6.87 -13.67 24.68
N ALA A 394 7.80 -13.50 25.63
CA ALA A 394 7.78 -14.22 26.90
C ALA A 394 6.50 -13.91 27.70
N ALA A 395 6.15 -12.63 27.86
CA ALA A 395 4.94 -12.22 28.57
C ALA A 395 3.66 -12.74 27.89
N MET A 396 3.61 -12.75 26.54
CA MET A 396 2.49 -13.33 25.80
C MET A 396 2.41 -14.84 26.02
N ALA A 397 3.54 -15.56 26.01
CA ALA A 397 3.56 -17.00 26.27
C ALA A 397 3.01 -17.33 27.66
N ASP A 398 3.38 -16.57 28.68
CA ASP A 398 2.86 -16.73 30.04
C ASP A 398 1.35 -16.45 30.11
N ARG A 399 0.87 -15.43 29.39
CA ARG A 399 -0.57 -15.16 29.28
C ARG A 399 -1.32 -16.30 28.61
N ILE A 400 -0.77 -16.88 27.54
CA ILE A 400 -1.39 -18.02 26.83
C ILE A 400 -1.46 -19.24 27.75
N ARG A 401 -0.36 -19.60 28.43
CA ARG A 401 -0.32 -20.76 29.35
C ARG A 401 -1.38 -20.68 30.43
N ASN A 402 -1.57 -19.49 31.00
CA ASN A 402 -2.47 -19.28 32.12
C ASN A 402 -3.89 -18.85 31.70
N ASN A 403 -4.21 -18.91 30.41
CA ASN A 403 -5.49 -18.44 29.91
C ASN A 403 -6.62 -19.47 30.18
N PRO A 404 -7.60 -19.14 31.04
CA PRO A 404 -8.61 -20.11 31.47
C PRO A 404 -9.70 -20.37 30.42
N TRP A 405 -9.92 -19.47 29.46
CA TRP A 405 -10.97 -19.66 28.44
C TRP A 405 -10.53 -20.53 27.25
N MET A 406 -9.23 -20.80 27.12
CA MET A 406 -8.68 -21.65 26.06
C MET A 406 -8.61 -23.11 26.51
N SER A 407 -8.85 -24.04 25.57
CA SER A 407 -8.55 -25.46 25.82
C SER A 407 -7.03 -25.70 25.87
N ALA A 408 -6.58 -26.81 26.47
CA ALA A 408 -5.16 -27.17 26.47
C ALA A 408 -4.58 -27.30 25.04
N PRO A 409 -5.22 -28.01 24.09
CA PRO A 409 -4.73 -28.07 22.71
C PRO A 409 -4.64 -26.68 22.04
N THR A 410 -5.59 -25.78 22.31
CA THR A 410 -5.55 -24.42 21.75
C THR A 410 -4.39 -23.60 22.33
N ARG A 411 -4.08 -23.76 23.63
CA ARG A 411 -2.92 -23.10 24.25
C ARG A 411 -1.61 -23.61 23.64
N GLU A 412 -1.47 -24.91 23.46
CA GLU A 412 -0.29 -25.52 22.82
C GLU A 412 -0.07 -24.98 21.41
N ALA A 413 -1.13 -24.95 20.59
CA ALA A 413 -1.07 -24.36 19.24
C ALA A 413 -0.72 -22.86 19.28
N GLY A 414 -1.27 -22.11 20.23
CA GLY A 414 -0.96 -20.69 20.43
C GLY A 414 0.51 -20.44 20.79
N LEU A 415 1.09 -21.29 21.63
CA LEU A 415 2.51 -21.22 22.00
C LEU A 415 3.42 -21.58 20.82
N ALA A 416 3.05 -22.57 20.02
CA ALA A 416 3.82 -22.94 18.82
C ALA A 416 3.86 -21.83 17.76
N LYS A 417 2.89 -20.90 17.77
CA LYS A 417 2.82 -19.77 16.84
C LYS A 417 3.70 -18.57 17.23
N LEU A 418 4.05 -18.41 18.51
CA LEU A 418 4.87 -17.30 19.02
C LEU A 418 6.34 -17.45 18.62
#